data_AF-A0A0R1M5D7-F1
#
_entry.id   AF-A0A0R1M5D7-F1
#
_cell.length_a   1.000
_cell.length_b   1.000
_cell.length_c   1.000
_cell.angle_alpha   90.00
_cell.angle_beta   90.00
_cell.angle_gamma   90.00
#
_symmetry.space_group_name_H-M   'P 1'
#
loop_
_entity.id
_entity.type
_entity.pdbx_description
1 polymer ?
#
loop_
_entity_poly.entity_id
_entity_poly.type
_entity_poly.pdbx_seq_one_letter_code
_entity_poly.pdbx_strand_id
1 'polypeptide(L)'
;MSLPELAADEIVAQLFLPTIQDVFTALNVNPSVLEYDVASPSDYHKKGNNPPSYSNVRSVREVIEDGYDEYVQDLYQDGQTQLDHSDVIAKFRQKINHDLKQFVVVKNTGRAYLAADSDTPLNI
;
A
#
# COMPACT_ATOMS: atom_id res chain seq x y z
N MET A 1 7.59 -25.02 -14.13
CA MET A 1 7.67 -24.07 -15.26
C MET A 1 7.37 -22.71 -14.66
N SER A 2 8.25 -21.71 -14.82
CA SER A 2 7.96 -20.33 -14.42
C SER A 2 6.95 -19.75 -15.41
N LEU A 3 5.94 -19.05 -14.91
CA LEU A 3 4.98 -18.32 -15.74
C LEU A 3 5.68 -17.14 -16.44
N PRO A 4 5.19 -16.68 -17.61
CA PRO A 4 5.76 -15.53 -18.30
C PRO A 4 5.63 -14.26 -17.45
N GLU A 5 6.62 -13.38 -17.50
CA GLU A 5 6.55 -12.10 -16.80
C GLU A 5 5.50 -11.21 -17.46
N LEU A 6 4.44 -10.88 -16.72
CA LEU A 6 3.32 -10.03 -17.13
C LEU A 6 3.24 -8.82 -16.19
N ALA A 7 2.75 -7.68 -16.67
CA ALA A 7 2.44 -6.55 -15.80
C ALA A 7 1.21 -6.85 -14.91
N ALA A 8 1.07 -6.16 -13.78
CA ALA A 8 -0.06 -6.37 -12.85
C ALA A 8 -1.41 -6.18 -13.55
N ASP A 9 -1.57 -5.12 -14.34
CA ASP A 9 -2.78 -4.87 -15.13
C ASP A 9 -3.11 -6.00 -16.13
N GLU A 10 -2.08 -6.60 -16.75
CA GLU A 10 -2.26 -7.73 -17.67
C GLU A 10 -2.72 -8.97 -16.92
N ILE A 11 -2.17 -9.22 -15.72
CA ILE A 11 -2.58 -10.33 -14.85
C ILE A 11 -4.02 -10.13 -14.39
N VAL A 12 -4.39 -8.93 -13.94
CA VAL A 12 -5.77 -8.58 -13.53
C VAL A 12 -6.74 -8.89 -14.67
N ALA A 13 -6.42 -8.45 -15.89
CA ALA A 13 -7.25 -8.71 -17.06
C ALA A 13 -7.31 -10.21 -17.41
N GLN A 14 -6.18 -10.92 -17.37
CA GLN A 14 -6.10 -12.34 -17.74
C GLN A 14 -6.82 -13.25 -16.75
N LEU A 15 -6.68 -12.99 -15.46
CA LEU A 15 -7.26 -13.78 -14.38
C LEU A 15 -8.64 -13.27 -13.94
N PHE A 16 -9.16 -12.23 -14.61
CA PHE A 16 -10.41 -11.55 -14.27
C PHE A 16 -10.44 -11.15 -12.79
N LEU A 17 -9.35 -10.60 -12.25
CA LEU A 17 -9.29 -10.16 -10.86
C LEU A 17 -10.00 -8.79 -10.70
N PRO A 18 -10.35 -8.40 -9.46
CA PRO A 18 -10.81 -7.04 -9.18
C PRO A 18 -9.82 -5.99 -9.69
N THR A 19 -10.33 -4.88 -10.23
CA THR A 19 -9.44 -3.76 -10.57
C THR A 19 -9.01 -3.02 -9.30
N ILE A 20 -7.96 -2.20 -9.39
CA ILE A 20 -7.57 -1.33 -8.27
C ILE A 20 -8.71 -0.40 -7.82
N GLN A 21 -9.57 0.02 -8.76
CA GLN A 21 -10.75 0.83 -8.45
C GLN A 21 -11.79 0.03 -7.66
N ASP A 22 -12.01 -1.24 -8.01
CA ASP A 22 -12.90 -2.14 -7.25
C ASP A 22 -12.36 -2.39 -5.85
N VAL A 23 -11.04 -2.55 -5.72
CA VAL A 23 -10.34 -2.69 -4.43
C VAL A 23 -10.58 -1.45 -3.57
N PHE A 24 -10.35 -0.24 -4.08
CA PHE A 24 -10.63 0.98 -3.32
C PHE A 24 -12.09 1.10 -2.89
N THR A 25 -13.02 0.78 -3.78
CA THR A 25 -14.46 0.78 -3.47
C THR A 25 -14.80 -0.25 -2.40
N ALA A 26 -14.23 -1.45 -2.47
CA ALA A 26 -14.52 -2.52 -1.54
C ALA A 26 -13.83 -2.34 -0.18
N LEU A 27 -12.63 -1.77 -0.15
CA LEU A 27 -11.94 -1.37 1.09
C LEU A 27 -12.69 -0.24 1.81
N ASN A 28 -13.47 0.56 1.09
CA ASN A 28 -14.28 1.65 1.63
C ASN A 28 -13.46 2.63 2.49
N VAL A 29 -12.25 2.93 2.02
CA VAL A 29 -11.30 3.84 2.70
C VAL A 29 -11.84 5.26 2.61
N ASN A 30 -11.74 6.01 3.71
CA ASN A 30 -12.06 7.43 3.66
C ASN A 30 -11.11 8.13 2.68
N PRO A 31 -11.61 8.90 1.69
CA PRO A 31 -10.75 9.61 0.73
C PRO A 31 -9.69 10.48 1.40
N SER A 32 -9.98 11.07 2.57
CA SER A 32 -9.01 11.89 3.30
C SER A 32 -7.83 11.08 3.84
N VAL A 33 -8.05 9.79 4.17
CA VAL A 33 -6.99 8.88 4.65
C VAL A 33 -6.08 8.46 3.51
N LEU A 34 -6.63 8.31 2.30
CA LEU A 34 -5.83 7.97 1.10
C LEU A 34 -4.77 9.04 0.78
N GLU A 35 -5.06 10.30 1.12
CA GLU A 35 -4.14 11.43 0.92
C GLU A 35 -3.15 11.62 2.09
N TYR A 36 -3.16 10.75 3.11
CA TYR A 36 -2.18 10.86 4.18
C TYR A 36 -0.78 10.47 3.68
N ASP A 37 0.18 11.33 3.99
CA ASP A 37 1.59 11.05 3.80
C ASP A 37 2.06 10.03 4.85
N VAL A 38 2.75 9.00 4.40
CA VAL A 38 3.30 7.92 5.20
C VAL A 38 4.75 7.64 4.83
N ALA A 39 5.52 7.14 5.80
CA ALA A 39 6.90 6.71 5.58
C ALA A 39 7.22 5.49 6.44
N SER A 40 8.20 4.70 6.01
CA SER A 40 8.71 3.61 6.86
C SER A 40 9.50 4.18 8.04
N PRO A 41 9.41 3.58 9.23
CA PRO A 41 10.32 3.85 10.35
C PRO A 41 11.81 3.79 9.96
N SER A 42 12.17 2.95 8.99
CA SER A 42 13.54 2.83 8.49
C SER A 42 14.03 4.07 7.74
N ASP A 43 13.12 4.87 7.20
CA ASP A 43 13.41 6.09 6.46
C ASP A 43 13.56 7.31 7.38
N TYR A 44 13.51 7.10 8.71
CA TYR A 44 13.80 8.13 9.68
C TYR A 44 15.30 8.43 9.73
N HIS A 45 15.67 9.68 9.43
CA HIS A 45 17.05 10.11 9.43
C HIS A 45 17.26 11.37 10.26
N LYS A 46 18.37 11.38 11.01
CA LYS A 46 18.90 12.55 11.72
C LYS A 46 20.40 12.65 11.45
N LYS A 47 20.81 13.60 10.59
CA LYS A 47 22.21 13.80 10.22
C LYS A 47 22.71 15.17 10.66
N GLY A 48 23.70 15.19 11.56
CA GLY A 48 24.32 16.42 12.05
C GLY A 48 23.32 17.36 12.72
N ASN A 49 23.32 18.64 12.30
CA ASN A 49 22.44 19.69 12.83
C ASN A 49 21.10 19.81 12.05
N ASN A 50 20.83 18.95 11.07
CA ASN A 50 19.56 18.99 10.36
C ASN A 50 18.41 18.53 11.28
N PRO A 51 17.20 19.10 11.16
CA PRO A 51 16.03 18.59 11.83
C PRO A 51 15.84 17.10 11.48
N PRO A 52 15.48 16.23 12.44
CA PRO A 52 15.14 14.86 12.12
C PRO A 52 13.99 14.83 11.13
N SER A 53 14.01 13.92 10.16
CA SER A 53 12.96 13.84 9.15
C SER A 53 12.84 12.45 8.58
N TYR A 54 11.63 12.10 8.15
CA TYR A 54 11.41 10.95 7.27
C TYR A 54 11.77 11.31 5.83
N SER A 55 12.44 10.40 5.13
CA SER A 55 12.57 10.41 3.67
C SER A 55 11.61 9.40 3.02
N ASN A 56 11.59 9.34 1.68
CA ASN A 56 10.78 8.38 0.92
C ASN A 56 9.30 8.37 1.33
N VAL A 57 8.73 9.57 1.45
CA VAL A 57 7.34 9.77 1.84
C VAL A 57 6.44 9.48 0.65
N ARG A 58 5.38 8.72 0.91
CA ARG A 58 4.37 8.30 -0.09
C ARG A 58 2.98 8.51 0.48
N SER A 59 1.98 8.60 -0.37
CA SER A 59 0.58 8.60 0.08
C SER A 59 0.10 7.20 0.45
N VAL A 60 -0.90 7.10 1.33
CA VAL A 60 -1.58 5.81 1.62
C VAL A 60 -2.16 5.20 0.33
N ARG A 61 -2.67 6.03 -0.59
CA ARG A 61 -3.11 5.56 -1.92
C ARG A 61 -2.00 4.79 -2.64
N GLU A 62 -0.83 5.39 -2.78
CA GLU A 62 0.31 4.76 -3.48
C GLU A 62 0.73 3.45 -2.80
N VAL A 63 0.68 3.37 -1.47
CA VAL A 63 1.01 2.12 -0.75
C VAL A 63 -0.01 1.01 -1.04
N ILE A 64 -1.29 1.35 -1.18
CA ILE A 64 -2.34 0.39 -1.52
C ILE A 64 -2.22 -0.06 -2.99
N GLU A 65 -1.92 0.87 -3.91
CA GLU A 65 -1.72 0.59 -5.33
C GLU A 65 -0.55 -0.38 -5.54
N ASP A 66 0.64 -0.02 -5.05
CA ASP A 66 1.82 -0.88 -5.13
C ASP A 66 1.60 -2.23 -4.44
N GLY A 67 0.98 -2.21 -3.24
CA GLY A 67 0.71 -3.44 -2.50
C GLY A 67 -0.25 -4.37 -3.24
N TYR A 68 -1.20 -3.81 -4.01
CA TYR A 68 -2.10 -4.60 -4.83
C TYR A 68 -1.40 -5.18 -6.04
N ASP A 69 -0.55 -4.39 -6.71
CA ASP A 69 0.26 -4.86 -7.84
C ASP A 69 1.17 -6.02 -7.43
N GLU A 70 1.88 -5.88 -6.30
CA GLU A 70 2.69 -6.96 -5.72
C GLU A 70 1.85 -8.20 -5.39
N TYR A 71 0.68 -8.00 -4.77
CA TYR A 71 -0.19 -9.11 -4.41
C TYR A 71 -0.70 -9.87 -5.65
N VAL A 72 -1.06 -9.17 -6.72
CA VAL A 72 -1.49 -9.78 -7.98
C VAL A 72 -0.34 -10.55 -8.64
N GLN A 73 0.88 -10.01 -8.59
CA GLN A 73 2.08 -10.71 -9.07
C GLN A 73 2.33 -12.01 -8.29
N ASP A 74 2.23 -11.97 -6.96
CA ASP A 74 2.40 -13.16 -6.11
C ASP A 74 1.36 -14.22 -6.45
N LEU A 75 0.08 -13.84 -6.57
CA LEU A 75 -1.00 -14.76 -6.95
C LEU A 75 -0.73 -15.43 -8.31
N TYR A 76 -0.24 -14.65 -9.26
CA TYR A 76 0.11 -15.14 -10.58
C TYR A 76 1.27 -16.13 -10.49
N GLN A 77 2.37 -15.77 -9.83
CA GLN A 77 3.55 -16.63 -9.70
C GLN A 77 3.26 -17.93 -8.96
N ASP A 78 2.35 -17.90 -7.98
CA ASP A 78 1.85 -19.08 -7.26
C ASP A 78 0.93 -19.98 -8.10
N GLY A 79 0.57 -19.56 -9.32
CA GLY A 79 -0.29 -20.31 -10.23
C GLY A 79 -1.76 -20.33 -9.82
N GLN A 80 -2.21 -19.39 -8.99
CA GLN A 80 -3.61 -19.28 -8.61
C GLN A 80 -4.41 -18.66 -9.76
N THR A 81 -5.25 -19.48 -10.41
CA THR A 81 -5.94 -19.08 -11.65
C THR A 81 -7.46 -18.99 -11.53
N GLN A 82 -8.05 -19.47 -10.43
CA GLN A 82 -9.48 -19.37 -10.16
C GLN A 82 -9.66 -18.84 -8.74
N LEU A 83 -10.00 -17.55 -8.65
CA LEU A 83 -10.13 -16.84 -7.40
C LEU A 83 -11.46 -16.11 -7.36
N ASP A 84 -12.20 -16.30 -6.26
CA ASP A 84 -13.39 -15.51 -6.00
C ASP A 84 -13.00 -14.06 -5.68
N HIS A 85 -13.67 -13.09 -6.30
CA HIS A 85 -13.38 -11.67 -6.12
C HIS A 85 -13.42 -11.25 -4.65
N SER A 86 -14.39 -11.75 -3.89
CA SER A 86 -14.54 -11.39 -2.48
C SER A 86 -13.42 -11.97 -1.63
N ASP A 87 -12.95 -13.18 -1.95
CA ASP A 87 -11.79 -13.79 -1.30
C ASP A 87 -10.49 -13.03 -1.60
N VAL A 88 -10.30 -12.61 -2.86
CA VAL A 88 -9.13 -11.81 -3.27
C VAL A 88 -9.08 -10.51 -2.48
N ILE A 89 -10.20 -9.80 -2.41
CA ILE A 89 -10.32 -8.53 -1.67
C ILE A 89 -10.12 -8.75 -0.17
N ALA A 90 -10.71 -9.80 0.40
CA ALA A 90 -10.59 -10.09 1.83
C ALA A 90 -9.15 -10.41 2.24
N LYS A 91 -8.45 -11.24 1.45
CA LYS A 91 -7.03 -11.55 1.68
C LYS A 91 -6.14 -10.32 1.49
N PHE A 92 -6.39 -9.55 0.42
CA PHE A 92 -5.66 -8.32 0.20
C PHE A 92 -5.85 -7.33 1.35
N ARG A 93 -7.08 -7.15 1.85
CA ARG A 93 -7.38 -6.32 3.02
C ARG A 93 -6.56 -6.74 4.24
N GLN A 94 -6.42 -8.04 4.50
CA GLN A 94 -5.63 -8.54 5.61
C GLN A 94 -4.14 -8.21 5.45
N LYS A 95 -3.59 -8.43 4.24
CA LYS A 95 -2.20 -8.09 3.91
C LYS A 95 -1.94 -6.59 4.04
N ILE A 96 -2.74 -5.75 3.38
CA ILE A 96 -2.51 -4.30 3.39
C ILE A 96 -2.68 -3.70 4.79
N ASN A 97 -3.57 -4.22 5.63
CA ASN A 97 -3.68 -3.79 7.03
C ASN A 97 -2.50 -4.23 7.90
N HIS A 98 -1.85 -5.33 7.55
CA HIS A 98 -0.60 -5.72 8.20
C HIS A 98 0.53 -4.78 7.80
N ASP A 99 0.63 -4.50 6.51
CA ASP A 99 1.68 -3.66 5.92
C ASP A 99 1.55 -2.21 6.40
N LEU A 100 0.35 -1.63 6.37
CA LEU A 100 0.08 -0.25 6.81
C LEU A 100 0.39 0.01 8.29
N LYS A 101 0.32 -1.01 9.15
CA LYS A 101 0.72 -0.90 10.57
C LYS A 101 2.23 -0.70 10.75
N GLN A 102 3.02 -1.02 9.74
CA GLN A 102 4.46 -0.79 9.76
C GLN A 102 4.81 0.66 9.41
N PHE A 103 3.90 1.41 8.79
CA PHE A 103 4.15 2.80 8.38
C PHE A 103 3.80 3.79 9.48
N VAL A 104 4.49 4.94 9.43
CA VAL A 104 4.22 6.10 10.28
C VAL A 104 3.59 7.17 9.42
N VAL A 105 2.44 7.71 9.86
CA VAL A 105 1.85 8.91 9.25
C VAL A 105 2.78 10.08 9.53
N VAL A 106 3.11 10.84 8.48
CA VAL A 106 3.99 12.00 8.56
C VAL A 106 3.28 13.25 8.09
N LYS A 107 3.79 14.41 8.53
CA LYS A 107 3.29 15.74 8.19
C LYS A 107 4.44 16.54 7.60
N ASN A 108 4.20 17.20 6.48
CA ASN A 108 5.15 18.17 5.95
C ASN A 108 5.09 19.48 6.75
N THR A 109 6.20 19.87 7.37
CA THR A 109 6.33 21.13 8.14
C THR A 109 6.92 22.29 7.32
N GLY A 110 7.12 22.09 6.01
CA GLY A 110 7.82 23.01 5.12
C GLY A 110 9.35 22.93 5.20
N ARG A 111 9.90 22.25 6.22
CA ARG A 111 11.35 22.03 6.40
C ARG A 111 11.73 20.56 6.53
N ALA A 112 10.78 19.70 6.91
CA ALA A 112 10.97 18.29 7.18
C ALA A 112 9.61 17.58 7.19
N TYR A 113 9.64 16.27 6.96
CA TYR A 113 8.52 15.38 7.27
C TYR A 113 8.71 14.80 8.67
N LEU A 114 7.76 15.07 9.56
CA LEU A 114 7.78 14.61 10.95
C LEU A 114 6.61 13.69 11.20
N ALA A 115 6.76 12.75 12.14
CA ALA A 115 5.65 11.92 12.58
C ALA A 115 4.46 12.79 13.01
N ALA A 116 3.27 12.39 12.61
CA ALA A 116 2.05 13.01 13.07
C ALA A 116 1.87 12.78 14.57
N ASP A 117 1.53 13.84 15.32
CA ASP A 117 1.20 13.73 16.76
C ASP A 117 -0.02 12.83 17.04
N SER A 118 -0.77 12.49 16.00
CA SER A 118 -1.92 11.60 16.10
C SER A 118 -1.45 10.18 15.86
N ASP A 119 -1.43 9.41 16.95
CA ASP A 119 -1.21 7.96 17.02
C ASP A 119 -2.40 7.18 16.40
N THR A 120 -2.98 7.69 15.30
CA THR A 120 -4.11 7.06 14.63
C THR A 120 -3.55 5.89 13.82
N PRO A 121 -3.78 4.63 14.23
CA PRO A 121 -3.30 3.50 13.44
C PRO A 121 -4.02 3.51 12.10
N LEU A 122 -3.25 3.44 11.00
CA LEU A 122 -3.78 3.23 9.67
C LEU A 122 -4.37 1.81 9.62
N ASN A 123 -5.69 1.73 9.57
CA ASN A 123 -6.42 0.47 9.45
C ASN A 123 -7.60 0.68 8.52
N ILE A 124 -7.85 -0.29 7.66
CA ILE A 124 -8.79 -0.23 6.54
C ILE A 124 -9.79 -1.38 6.59
#